data_AF-A0A9P0A4J3-F1
#
_entry.id   AF-A0A9P0A4J3-F1
#
_cell.length_a   1.000
_cell.length_b   1.000
_cell.length_c   1.000
_cell.angle_alpha   90.00
_cell.angle_beta   90.00
_cell.angle_gamma   90.00
#
_symmetry.space_group_name_H-M   'P 1'
#
loop_
_entity.id
_entity.type
_entity.pdbx_description
1 polymer ?
#
loop_
_entity_poly.entity_id
_entity_poly.type
_entity_poly.pdbx_seq_one_letter_code
_entity_poly.pdbx_strand_id
1 'polypeptide(L)'
;MHGCHHSVKTLLMKDCPFLFTSTCICHSFALCVNKGVAELPRHSEDCLRDFCNFIKNSAIRYAHLKACQVICELKPNKMLKKVDTRWLSLGDVMARVIRYDSMIQLNSL
;
A
#
# COMPACT_ATOMS: atom_id res chain seq x y z
N MET A 1 16.00 9.36 0.28
CA MET A 1 17.10 10.37 0.40
C MET A 1 18.39 9.73 -0.07
N HIS A 2 19.17 10.39 -0.94
CA HIS A 2 20.53 9.96 -1.26
C HIS A 2 21.51 10.81 -0.44
N GLY A 3 22.65 10.25 -0.05
CA GLY A 3 23.66 11.00 0.70
C GLY A 3 24.12 12.26 -0.04
N CYS A 4 24.02 13.42 0.60
CA CYS A 4 24.36 14.72 0.00
C CYS A 4 25.88 14.89 -0.19
N HIS A 5 26.68 14.25 0.67
CA HIS A 5 28.13 14.45 0.73
C HIS A 5 28.95 13.27 0.18
N HIS A 6 28.38 12.06 0.18
CA HIS A 6 29.07 10.84 -0.25
C HIS A 6 28.09 9.79 -0.78
N SER A 7 27.43 10.09 -1.89
CA SER A 7 26.62 9.14 -2.66
C SER A 7 27.29 8.73 -3.96
N VAL A 8 26.78 7.65 -4.56
CA VAL A 8 27.14 7.22 -5.92
C VAL A 8 27.05 8.39 -6.91
N LYS A 9 26.01 9.23 -6.80
CA LYS A 9 25.88 10.46 -7.60
C LYS A 9 27.09 11.40 -7.41
N THR A 10 27.43 11.72 -6.17
CA THR A 10 28.54 12.67 -5.90
C THR A 10 29.90 12.13 -6.30
N LEU A 11 30.08 10.80 -6.28
CA LEU A 11 31.32 10.16 -6.76
C LEU A 11 31.39 10.18 -8.29
N LEU A 12 30.32 9.77 -8.97
CA LEU A 12 30.28 9.76 -10.44
C LEU A 12 30.39 11.16 -11.07
N MET A 13 29.88 12.20 -10.40
CA MET A 13 30.04 13.59 -10.86
C MET A 13 31.49 14.09 -10.78
N LYS A 14 32.36 13.49 -9.95
CA LYS A 14 33.80 13.81 -9.93
C LYS A 14 34.50 13.28 -11.18
N ASP A 15 34.13 12.09 -11.61
CA ASP A 15 34.74 11.41 -12.76
C ASP A 15 34.11 11.86 -14.10
N CYS A 16 32.83 12.26 -14.08
CA CYS A 16 32.09 12.74 -15.25
C CYS A 16 31.33 14.04 -14.94
N PRO A 17 31.93 15.22 -15.18
CA PRO A 17 31.33 16.52 -14.85
C PRO A 17 30.03 16.83 -15.61
N PHE A 18 29.84 16.20 -16.78
CA PHE A 18 28.67 16.40 -17.64
C PHE A 18 27.53 15.40 -17.34
N LEU A 19 27.67 14.59 -16.28
CA LEU A 19 26.66 13.61 -15.90
C LEU A 19 25.35 14.29 -15.52
N PHE A 20 24.33 14.07 -16.37
CA PHE A 20 22.97 14.46 -16.05
C PHE A 20 22.37 13.47 -15.04
N THR A 21 21.77 14.00 -13.97
CA THR A 21 21.07 13.19 -12.97
C THR A 21 19.62 13.62 -12.86
N SER A 22 18.70 12.69 -13.07
CA SER A 22 17.28 12.86 -12.73
C SER A 22 16.97 12.22 -11.39
N THR A 23 15.96 12.74 -10.69
CA THR A 23 15.45 12.09 -9.49
C THR A 23 14.62 10.87 -9.88
N CYS A 24 14.68 9.82 -9.05
CA CYS A 24 13.85 8.64 -9.25
C CYS A 24 12.37 9.00 -9.13
N ILE A 25 11.60 8.79 -10.20
CA ILE A 25 10.15 9.05 -10.23
C ILE A 25 9.43 8.30 -9.11
N CYS A 26 9.84 7.06 -8.82
CA CYS A 26 9.25 6.27 -7.74
C CYS A 26 9.41 6.99 -6.39
N HIS A 27 10.58 7.55 -6.10
CA HIS A 27 10.82 8.30 -4.85
C HIS A 27 9.98 9.57 -4.79
N SER A 28 9.81 10.27 -5.92
CA SER A 28 8.90 11.42 -6.00
C SER A 28 7.46 11.03 -5.68
N PHE A 29 6.98 9.91 -6.22
CA PHE A 29 5.66 9.37 -5.86
C PHE A 29 5.59 8.96 -4.38
N ALA A 30 6.63 8.35 -3.83
CA ALA A 30 6.71 8.01 -2.40
C ALA A 30 6.46 9.25 -1.52
N LEU A 31 7.17 10.35 -1.83
CA LEU A 31 7.08 11.59 -1.09
C LEU A 31 5.68 12.20 -1.19
N CYS A 32 5.09 12.20 -2.38
CA CYS A 32 3.73 12.69 -2.60
C CYS A 32 2.71 11.87 -1.81
N VAL A 33 2.76 10.54 -1.92
CA VAL A 33 1.83 9.63 -1.24
C VAL A 33 2.00 9.71 0.28
N ASN A 34 3.23 9.69 0.79
CA ASN A 34 3.47 9.78 2.24
C ASN A 34 2.95 11.09 2.82
N LYS A 35 3.08 12.21 2.09
CA LYS A 35 2.48 13.48 2.49
C LYS A 35 0.96 13.41 2.49
N GLY A 36 0.34 12.93 1.41
CA GLY A 36 -1.12 12.82 1.34
C GLY A 36 -1.71 11.87 2.39
N VAL A 37 -1.02 10.78 2.70
CA VAL A 37 -1.41 9.83 3.74
C VAL A 37 -1.27 10.43 5.13
N ALA A 38 -0.28 11.30 5.38
CA ALA A 38 -0.14 12.00 6.65
C ALA A 38 -1.30 12.96 6.97
N GLU A 39 -2.05 13.41 5.95
CA GLU A 39 -3.27 14.20 6.11
C GLU A 39 -4.49 13.34 6.46
N LEU A 40 -4.42 12.01 6.28
CA LEU A 40 -5.50 11.11 6.66
C LEU A 40 -5.52 10.93 8.19
N PRO A 41 -6.71 10.76 8.80
CA PRO A 41 -6.80 10.42 10.22
C PRO A 41 -6.08 9.09 10.49
N ARG A 42 -5.17 9.06 11.46
CA ARG A 42 -4.37 7.85 11.82
C ARG A 42 -5.23 6.60 12.02
N HIS A 43 -6.42 6.76 12.59
CA HIS A 43 -7.34 5.64 12.83
C HIS A 43 -7.68 4.85 11.56
N SER A 44 -7.56 5.47 10.38
CA SER A 44 -7.95 4.88 9.11
C SER A 44 -6.90 3.85 8.68
N GLU A 45 -5.62 4.21 8.82
CA GLU A 45 -4.52 3.28 8.61
C GLU A 45 -4.50 2.16 9.64
N ASP A 46 -4.76 2.50 10.90
CA ASP A 46 -4.79 1.53 12.00
C ASP A 46 -5.92 0.51 11.79
N CYS A 47 -7.13 0.98 11.46
CA CYS A 47 -8.27 0.12 11.13
C CYS A 47 -7.95 -0.84 9.97
N LEU A 48 -7.40 -0.33 8.87
CA LEU A 48 -7.03 -1.16 7.71
C LEU A 48 -5.96 -2.18 8.07
N ARG A 49 -4.96 -1.79 8.87
CA ARG A 49 -3.90 -2.68 9.34
C ARG A 49 -4.47 -3.79 10.21
N ASP A 50 -5.33 -3.46 11.15
CA ASP A 50 -5.92 -4.40 12.10
C ASP A 50 -6.86 -5.37 11.38
N PHE A 51 -7.69 -4.87 10.46
CA PHE A 51 -8.53 -5.70 9.60
C PHE A 51 -7.69 -6.68 8.76
N CYS A 52 -6.63 -6.19 8.12
CA CYS A 52 -5.75 -7.04 7.32
C CYS A 52 -5.05 -8.10 8.18
N ASN A 53 -4.61 -7.75 9.39
CA ASN A 53 -3.96 -8.66 10.33
C ASN A 53 -4.94 -9.70 10.87
N PHE A 54 -6.17 -9.30 11.19
CA PHE A 54 -7.24 -10.18 11.62
C PHE A 54 -7.45 -11.30 10.59
N ILE A 55 -7.67 -10.95 9.32
CA ILE A 55 -7.86 -11.97 8.27
C ILE A 55 -6.62 -12.85 8.08
N LYS A 56 -5.41 -12.28 8.06
CA LYS A 56 -4.17 -13.01 7.75
C LYS A 56 -3.75 -14.00 8.84
N ASN A 57 -4.03 -13.67 10.09
CA ASN A 57 -3.57 -14.48 11.22
C ASN A 57 -4.43 -15.73 11.47
N SER A 58 -5.39 -16.05 10.58
CA SER A 58 -6.18 -17.28 10.68
C SER A 58 -6.51 -17.83 9.30
N ALA A 59 -6.10 -19.07 9.05
CA ALA A 59 -6.46 -19.79 7.83
C ALA A 59 -7.99 -19.94 7.67
N ILE A 60 -8.72 -20.10 8.79
CA ILE A 60 -10.18 -20.20 8.80
C ILE A 60 -10.81 -18.87 8.36
N ARG A 61 -10.38 -17.74 8.94
CA ARG A 61 -10.89 -16.41 8.54
C ARG A 61 -10.58 -16.08 7.08
N TYR A 62 -9.41 -16.49 6.60
CA TYR A 62 -9.05 -16.37 5.19
C TYR A 62 -9.95 -17.23 4.28
N ALA A 63 -10.26 -18.47 4.68
CA ALA A 63 -11.18 -19.32 3.95
C ALA A 63 -12.61 -18.75 3.93
N HIS A 64 -13.09 -18.21 5.06
CA HIS A 64 -14.39 -17.55 5.14
C HIS A 64 -14.46 -16.33 4.23
N LEU A 65 -13.44 -15.47 4.22
CA LEU A 65 -13.39 -14.33 3.30
C LEU A 65 -13.52 -14.79 1.84
N LYS A 66 -12.81 -15.86 1.47
CA LYS A 66 -12.89 -16.43 0.12
C LYS A 66 -14.31 -16.93 -0.20
N ALA A 67 -14.96 -17.60 0.74
CA ALA A 67 -16.33 -18.08 0.58
C ALA A 67 -17.31 -16.91 0.41
N CYS A 68 -17.22 -15.89 1.26
CA CYS A 68 -18.07 -14.71 1.15
C CYS A 68 -17.84 -13.98 -0.18
N GLN A 69 -16.59 -13.88 -0.67
CA GLN A 69 -16.31 -13.30 -1.99
C GLN A 69 -17.04 -14.04 -3.11
N VAL A 70 -17.08 -15.38 -3.07
CA VAL A 70 -17.79 -16.18 -4.06
C VAL A 70 -19.31 -15.96 -3.98
N ILE A 71 -19.87 -15.92 -2.76
CA ILE A 71 -21.30 -15.67 -2.54
C ILE A 71 -21.72 -14.29 -3.07
N CYS A 72 -20.87 -13.28 -2.90
CA CYS A 72 -21.13 -11.92 -3.38
C CYS A 72 -20.71 -11.72 -4.85
N GLU A 73 -20.42 -12.80 -5.58
CA GLU A 73 -19.96 -12.77 -6.98
C GLU A 73 -18.71 -11.89 -7.22
N LEU A 74 -17.91 -11.68 -6.17
CA LEU A 74 -16.65 -10.97 -6.23
C LEU A 74 -15.53 -11.92 -6.65
N LYS A 75 -14.60 -11.41 -7.47
CA LYS A 75 -13.37 -12.14 -7.79
C LYS A 75 -12.62 -12.51 -6.50
N PRO A 76 -12.36 -13.80 -6.22
CA PRO A 76 -11.66 -14.21 -5.02
C PRO A 76 -10.23 -13.67 -5.02
N ASN A 77 -9.88 -12.85 -4.03
CA ASN A 77 -8.56 -12.24 -3.96
C ASN A 77 -8.00 -12.24 -2.54
N LYS A 78 -6.70 -12.49 -2.42
CA LYS A 78 -5.93 -12.40 -1.16
C LYS A 78 -5.96 -11.00 -0.58
N MET A 79 -6.10 -10.88 0.74
CA MET A 79 -5.98 -9.59 1.42
C MET A 79 -4.56 -9.01 1.24
N LEU A 80 -4.50 -7.74 0.82
CA LEU A 80 -3.23 -7.03 0.66
C LEU A 80 -2.68 -6.55 2.00
N LYS A 81 -1.41 -6.16 2.06
CA LYS A 81 -0.81 -5.49 3.23
C LYS A 81 -0.21 -4.19 2.74
N LYS A 82 -0.24 -3.15 3.59
CA LYS A 82 0.72 -2.06 3.47
C LYS A 82 2.14 -2.63 3.62
N VAL A 83 3.02 -2.27 2.71
CA VAL A 83 4.46 -2.61 2.73
C VAL A 83 5.24 -1.32 2.54
N ASP A 84 6.19 -1.06 3.44
CA ASP A 84 6.91 0.22 3.49
C ASP A 84 7.77 0.49 2.25
N THR A 85 8.23 -0.57 1.57
CA THR A 85 8.99 -0.47 0.31
C THR A 85 8.11 -0.35 -0.93
N ARG A 86 6.79 -0.59 -0.79
CA ARG A 86 5.80 -0.44 -1.87
C ARG A 86 4.83 0.66 -1.50
N TRP A 87 5.24 1.90 -1.69
CA TRP A 87 4.56 3.09 -1.18
C TRP A 87 3.09 3.24 -1.60
N LEU A 88 2.71 2.70 -2.76
CA LEU A 88 1.33 2.70 -3.26
C LEU A 88 0.44 1.59 -2.68
N SER A 89 1.01 0.68 -1.88
CA SER A 89 0.29 -0.49 -1.35
C SER A 89 -0.88 -0.13 -0.44
N LEU A 90 -0.84 1.01 0.26
CA LEU A 90 -1.97 1.45 1.10
C LEU A 90 -3.20 1.77 0.25
N GLY A 91 -3.01 2.41 -0.91
CA GLY A 91 -4.10 2.68 -1.87
C GLY A 91 -4.74 1.40 -2.38
N ASP A 92 -3.91 0.40 -2.73
CA ASP A 92 -4.40 -0.90 -3.17
C ASP A 92 -5.18 -1.64 -2.07
N VAL A 93 -4.73 -1.54 -0.81
CA VAL A 93 -5.43 -2.10 0.36
C VAL A 93 -6.78 -1.40 0.53
N MET A 94 -6.81 -0.07 0.54
CA MET A 94 -8.07 0.70 0.66
C MET A 94 -9.06 0.33 -0.45
N ALA A 95 -8.63 0.35 -1.71
CA ALA A 95 -9.46 -0.03 -2.85
C ALA A 95 -9.94 -1.49 -2.77
N ARG A 96 -9.19 -2.38 -2.10
CA ARG A 96 -9.64 -3.74 -1.86
C ARG A 96 -10.72 -3.80 -0.77
N VAL A 97 -10.53 -3.10 0.34
CA VAL A 97 -11.50 -3.07 1.44
C VAL A 97 -12.81 -2.41 1.00
N ILE A 98 -12.74 -1.29 0.27
CA ILE A 98 -13.92 -0.59 -0.26
C ILE A 98 -14.74 -1.50 -1.19
N ARG A 99 -14.10 -2.37 -2.00
CA ARG A 99 -14.84 -3.33 -2.83
C ARG A 99 -15.65 -4.33 -2.02
N TYR A 100 -15.25 -4.60 -0.78
CA TYR A 100 -16.00 -5.48 0.13
C TYR A 100 -17.20 -4.79 0.78
N ASP A 101 -17.44 -3.50 0.54
CA ASP A 101 -18.64 -2.79 1.03
C ASP A 101 -19.93 -3.47 0.54
N SER A 102 -19.94 -3.98 -0.69
CA SER A 102 -21.01 -4.84 -1.22
C SER A 102 -21.31 -6.07 -0.36
N MET A 103 -20.33 -6.60 0.36
CA MET A 103 -20.47 -7.74 1.27
C MET A 103 -21.12 -7.33 2.61
N ILE A 104 -20.97 -6.06 3.01
CA ILE A 104 -21.52 -5.53 4.26
C ILE A 104 -23.03 -5.29 4.11
N GLN A 105 -23.46 -4.79 2.95
CA GLN A 105 -24.86 -4.46 2.67
C GLN A 105 -25.79 -5.69 2.65
N LEU A 106 -25.26 -6.90 2.40
CA LEU A 106 -26.02 -8.16 2.40
C LEU A 106 -26.46 -8.64 3.80
N ASN A 107 -25.87 -8.12 4.88
CA ASN A 107 -26.28 -8.43 6.26
C ASN A 107 -27.35 -7.48 6.82
N SER A 108 -27.83 -6.54 6.01
CA SER A 108 -28.87 -5.55 6.37
C SER A 108 -30.27 -5.90 5.83
N LEU A 109 -30.40 -7.06 5.20
CA LEU A 109 -31.65 -7.67 4.71
C LEU A 109 -31.94 -8.94 5.52
#